data_AF-Q8NQI8-F1
#
_entry.id   AF-Q8NQI8-F1
#
_cell.length_a   1.000
_cell.length_b   1.000
_cell.length_c   1.000
_cell.angle_alpha   90.00
_cell.angle_beta   90.00
_cell.angle_gamma   90.00
#
_symmetry.space_group_name_H-M   'P 1'
#
loop_
_entity.id
_entity.type
_entity.pdbx_description
1 polymer ?
#
loop_
_entity_poly.entity_id
_entity_poly.type
_entity_poly.pdbx_seq_one_letter_code
_entity_poly.pdbx_strand_id
1 'polypeptide(L)'
;MARHSSGNSNLRLSKSLTIALIAIVALIVALVVWLFNRSDDSGSTTTTSQECISGNLSLPVGGDSTAAEELVNKFNDSSPVSRDFCVEAEAVDGNVPAATYLFAGSRSDAATALAETGAVASSSESSWPQVGSAQAGLAAASGTDASTITLDQVALPVATNSGASAAVALALAETPEAAAAALNRDADVTATGAADSPAFATVEGAELPEGYTFEAVDSAEVPVWAVAINAGNGISEDQARAASDFSSFSFDTGNADNSALESVLTQASSESAAETTEAQPSETPVEPAAASPSDTIINLDTSSNMDRVVDGSQETYHTVTSRTLANLARETGAQGNQVALNNYSSPLNPGVTKGWRANVSFPDSSSGENSAGAVVRLGTGGVPLTRASVVAATQIAKEGSPDGQPMRVVIVTSGSAGEYTDEAFLNDLSAAFADNISLHVVHVGHDPVDSVLSDFATSHNGTATQATTTEQIDAALREAFGL
;
A
#
# COMPACT_ATOMS: atom_id res chain seq x y z
N MET A 1 -59.54 -5.81 69.69
CA MET A 1 -59.63 -4.40 69.27
C MET A 1 -58.27 -3.97 68.74
N ALA A 2 -58.21 -3.63 67.46
CA ALA A 2 -57.01 -3.19 66.77
C ALA A 2 -56.50 -1.84 67.30
N ARG A 3 -55.18 -1.68 67.40
CA ARG A 3 -54.49 -0.38 67.29
C ARG A 3 -53.17 -0.59 66.56
N HIS A 4 -53.13 -0.09 65.33
CA HIS A 4 -51.93 0.06 64.53
C HIS A 4 -51.10 1.22 65.08
N SER A 5 -49.79 1.01 65.24
CA SER A 5 -48.79 2.07 65.35
C SER A 5 -47.89 1.94 64.13
N SER A 6 -47.91 2.96 63.28
CA SER A 6 -47.16 3.05 62.03
C SER A 6 -45.66 3.23 62.31
N GLY A 7 -44.86 2.25 61.90
CA GLY A 7 -43.42 2.39 61.85
C GLY A 7 -43.01 3.21 60.64
N ASN A 8 -42.73 4.50 60.84
CA ASN A 8 -41.94 5.31 59.91
C ASN A 8 -40.75 5.89 60.69
N SER A 9 -39.53 5.45 60.35
CA SER A 9 -38.29 6.02 60.85
C SER A 9 -38.03 7.36 60.18
N ASN A 10 -38.19 8.45 60.94
CA ASN A 10 -37.75 9.78 60.51
C ASN A 10 -36.21 9.89 60.67
N LEU A 11 -35.45 9.34 59.72
CA LEU A 11 -34.03 9.67 59.58
C LEU A 11 -33.90 11.03 58.88
N ARG A 12 -34.18 12.11 59.64
CA ARG A 12 -33.78 13.45 59.22
C ARG A 12 -32.28 13.57 59.41
N LEU A 13 -31.51 13.26 58.37
CA LEU A 13 -30.10 13.61 58.30
C LEU A 13 -29.95 15.11 58.54
N SER A 14 -29.16 15.46 59.55
CA SER A 14 -28.82 16.84 59.88
C SER A 14 -28.33 17.55 58.61
N LYS A 15 -28.95 18.67 58.24
CA LYS A 15 -28.55 19.48 57.06
C LYS A 15 -27.09 19.93 57.14
N SER A 16 -26.49 19.98 58.33
CA SER A 16 -25.05 20.28 58.48
C SER A 16 -24.15 19.10 58.14
N LEU A 17 -24.61 17.86 58.30
CA LEU A 17 -23.85 16.66 57.99
C LEU A 17 -23.79 16.41 56.47
N THR A 18 -24.90 16.65 55.77
CA THR A 18 -24.93 16.55 54.29
C THR A 18 -24.08 17.62 53.63
N ILE A 19 -24.08 18.87 54.14
CA ILE A 19 -23.20 19.93 53.62
C ILE A 19 -21.72 19.61 53.90
N ALA A 20 -21.39 19.11 55.10
CA ALA A 20 -20.02 18.70 55.42
C ALA A 20 -19.54 17.54 54.53
N LEU A 21 -20.40 16.56 54.25
CA LEU A 21 -20.07 15.43 53.39
C LEU A 21 -19.86 15.87 51.93
N ILE A 22 -20.70 16.78 51.41
CA ILE A 22 -20.51 17.34 50.07
C ILE A 22 -19.21 18.16 50.00
N ALA A 23 -18.87 18.92 51.03
CA ALA A 23 -17.61 19.66 51.08
C ALA A 23 -16.38 18.74 51.12
N ILE A 24 -16.46 17.61 51.83
CA ILE A 24 -15.39 16.60 51.86
C ILE A 24 -15.27 15.92 50.50
N VAL A 25 -16.38 15.54 49.86
CA VAL A 25 -16.36 14.95 48.52
C VAL A 25 -15.81 15.95 47.49
N ALA A 26 -16.19 17.23 47.59
CA ALA A 26 -15.63 18.28 46.73
C ALA A 26 -14.12 18.49 46.95
N LEU A 27 -13.64 18.40 48.20
CA LEU A 27 -12.22 18.45 48.52
C LEU A 27 -11.47 17.22 48.00
N ILE A 28 -12.06 16.03 48.08
CA ILE A 28 -11.47 14.80 47.52
C ILE A 28 -11.42 14.88 46.00
N VAL A 29 -12.49 15.35 45.34
CA VAL A 29 -12.51 15.56 43.88
C VAL A 29 -11.49 16.62 43.49
N ALA A 30 -11.39 17.73 44.22
CA ALA A 30 -10.38 18.75 43.98
C ALA A 30 -8.95 18.21 44.19
N LEU A 31 -8.74 17.33 45.18
CA LEU A 31 -7.45 16.70 45.46
C LEU A 31 -7.10 15.63 44.41
N VAL A 32 -8.08 14.90 43.90
CA VAL A 32 -7.92 13.94 42.79
C VAL A 32 -7.63 14.67 41.48
N VAL A 33 -8.40 15.71 41.14
CA VAL A 33 -8.13 16.57 39.99
C VAL A 33 -6.75 17.21 40.12
N TRP A 34 -6.39 17.71 41.29
CA TRP A 34 -5.08 18.28 41.54
C TRP A 34 -3.95 17.24 41.49
N LEU A 35 -4.16 16.00 41.97
CA LEU A 35 -3.17 14.91 41.84
C LEU A 35 -3.00 14.49 40.38
N PHE A 36 -4.09 14.34 39.61
CA PHE A 36 -4.01 14.07 38.17
C PHE A 36 -3.36 15.23 37.40
N ASN A 37 -3.54 16.48 37.84
CA ASN A 37 -2.84 17.64 37.26
C ASN A 37 -1.45 17.92 37.86
N ARG A 38 -1.00 17.17 38.88
CA ARG A 38 0.29 17.39 39.58
C ARG A 38 1.28 16.24 39.40
N SER A 39 0.89 15.15 38.75
CA SER A 39 1.82 14.05 38.43
C SER A 39 3.03 14.48 37.58
N ASP A 40 3.05 15.69 37.02
CA ASP A 40 4.14 16.22 36.20
C ASP A 40 5.23 17.00 36.93
N ASP A 41 5.29 17.00 38.27
CA ASP A 41 6.40 17.72 38.94
C ASP A 41 6.94 17.02 40.18
N SER A 42 7.85 16.06 39.96
CA SER A 42 8.95 15.79 40.89
C SER A 42 10.08 14.96 40.26
N GLY A 43 11.08 15.62 39.69
CA GLY A 43 12.35 14.95 39.36
C GLY A 43 13.19 15.59 38.26
N SER A 44 13.66 16.82 38.48
CA SER A 44 14.67 17.55 37.69
C SER A 44 15.71 16.67 36.95
N THR A 45 15.47 16.45 35.66
CA THR A 45 16.51 16.48 34.63
C THR A 45 16.05 17.52 33.62
N THR A 46 16.87 18.54 33.38
CA THR A 46 16.51 19.72 32.60
C THR A 46 16.45 19.37 31.11
N THR A 47 15.36 18.75 30.66
CA THR A 47 14.95 18.78 29.27
C THR A 47 14.07 20.02 29.14
N THR A 48 14.52 21.02 28.38
CA THR A 48 13.69 22.16 27.97
C THR A 48 12.39 21.61 27.41
N SER A 49 11.28 21.70 28.16
CA SER A 49 9.95 21.49 27.62
C SER A 49 9.75 22.55 26.54
N GLN A 50 9.90 22.12 25.29
CA GLN A 50 9.65 22.97 24.14
C GLN A 50 8.15 23.28 24.16
N GLU A 51 7.77 24.51 24.49
CA GLU A 51 6.37 24.93 24.37
C GLU A 51 6.07 25.11 22.89
N CYS A 52 5.41 24.12 22.29
CA CYS A 52 4.95 24.19 20.92
C CYS A 52 3.76 25.16 20.79
N ILE A 53 3.78 25.99 19.75
CA ILE A 53 2.85 27.13 19.57
C ILE A 53 1.40 26.67 19.51
N SER A 54 1.13 25.52 18.90
CA SER A 54 -0.20 24.93 18.74
C SER A 54 -0.53 23.87 19.82
N GLY A 55 0.37 23.67 20.80
CA GLY A 55 0.20 22.69 21.88
C GLY A 55 0.66 21.28 21.52
N ASN A 56 0.09 20.29 22.19
CA ASN A 56 0.44 18.88 21.99
C ASN A 56 -0.50 18.22 20.97
N LEU A 57 0.05 17.31 20.16
CA LEU A 57 -0.68 16.50 19.19
C LEU A 57 -0.47 15.02 19.51
N SER A 58 -1.55 14.32 19.84
CA SER A 58 -1.52 12.86 20.01
C SER A 58 -1.49 12.18 18.64
N LEU A 59 -0.48 11.33 18.43
CA LEU A 59 -0.28 10.53 17.23
C LEU A 59 -0.62 9.05 17.55
N PRO A 60 -1.81 8.56 17.17
CA PRO A 60 -2.16 7.17 17.41
C PRO A 60 -1.38 6.25 16.47
N VAL A 61 -0.68 5.28 17.04
CA VAL A 61 0.11 4.24 16.35
C VAL A 61 -0.53 2.89 16.65
N GLY A 62 -1.07 2.24 15.62
CA GLY A 62 -1.74 0.94 15.74
C GLY A 62 -0.99 -0.17 15.01
N GLY A 63 -1.67 -1.29 14.81
CA GLY A 63 -1.11 -2.50 14.19
C GLY A 63 -0.96 -3.64 15.19
N ASP A 64 -0.32 -4.73 14.76
CA ASP A 64 -0.20 -5.98 15.50
C ASP A 64 1.25 -6.31 15.90
N SER A 65 2.20 -5.40 15.65
CA SER A 65 3.59 -5.62 15.98
C SER A 65 3.86 -5.45 17.49
N THR A 66 4.52 -6.44 18.08
CA THR A 66 5.06 -6.36 19.45
C THR A 66 6.13 -5.27 19.63
N ALA A 67 6.72 -4.77 18.53
CA ALA A 67 7.70 -3.69 18.55
C ALA A 67 7.07 -2.29 18.75
N ALA A 68 5.73 -2.17 18.72
CA ALA A 68 5.05 -0.88 18.73
C ALA A 68 5.40 0.00 19.95
N GLU A 69 5.41 -0.56 21.16
CA GLU A 69 5.72 0.21 22.37
C GLU A 69 7.15 0.76 22.37
N GLU A 70 8.13 -0.05 21.96
CA GLU A 70 9.53 0.37 21.90
C GLU A 70 9.73 1.50 20.87
N LEU A 71 9.13 1.35 19.67
CA LEU A 71 9.22 2.35 18.60
C LEU A 71 8.54 3.67 19.00
N VAL A 72 7.37 3.60 19.63
CA VAL A 72 6.69 4.78 20.17
C VAL A 72 7.54 5.50 21.21
N ASN A 73 8.10 4.77 22.19
CA ASN A 73 8.95 5.36 23.22
C ASN A 73 10.19 6.03 22.61
N LYS A 74 10.85 5.37 21.66
CA LYS A 74 12.05 5.90 20.99
C LYS A 74 11.74 7.15 20.16
N PHE A 75 10.58 7.21 19.52
CA PHE A 75 10.13 8.42 18.83
C PHE A 75 9.87 9.56 19.83
N ASN A 76 9.16 9.28 20.92
CA ASN A 76 8.83 10.27 21.95
C ASN A 76 10.06 10.81 22.69
N ASP A 77 11.10 9.98 22.92
CA ASP A 77 12.37 10.39 23.51
C ASP A 77 13.08 11.50 22.71
N SER A 78 12.79 11.62 21.42
CA SER A 78 13.32 12.68 20.56
C SER A 78 12.62 14.03 20.73
N SER A 79 11.55 14.09 21.53
CA SER A 79 10.65 15.26 21.66
C SER A 79 10.21 15.80 20.29
N PRO A 80 9.49 14.98 19.49
CA PRO A 80 9.23 15.27 18.08
C PRO A 80 8.30 16.46 17.92
N VAL A 81 8.60 17.30 16.92
CA VAL A 81 7.78 18.48 16.59
C VAL A 81 7.35 18.39 15.14
N SER A 82 6.04 18.40 14.90
CA SER A 82 5.46 18.49 13.55
C SER A 82 4.80 19.85 13.41
N ARG A 83 5.41 20.70 12.56
CA ARG A 83 5.04 22.12 12.38
C ARG A 83 5.11 22.90 13.70
N ASP A 84 3.95 23.14 14.30
CA ASP A 84 3.75 23.95 15.51
C ASP A 84 3.27 23.10 16.69
N PHE A 85 3.21 21.77 16.54
CA PHE A 85 2.76 20.83 17.56
C PHE A 85 3.91 20.01 18.13
N CYS A 86 3.87 19.78 19.43
CA CYS A 86 4.71 18.78 20.11
C CYS A 86 3.98 17.45 19.98
N VAL A 87 4.56 16.52 19.23
CA VAL A 87 3.92 15.24 18.92
C VAL A 87 4.20 14.26 20.07
N GLU A 88 3.14 13.58 20.50
CA GLU A 88 3.22 12.48 21.45
C GLU A 88 2.60 11.26 20.79
N ALA A 89 3.42 10.28 20.43
CA ALA A 89 2.94 9.02 19.87
C ALA A 89 2.38 8.12 20.97
N GLU A 90 1.28 7.44 20.67
CA GLU A 90 0.60 6.53 21.59
C GLU A 90 0.26 5.23 20.87
N ALA A 91 0.64 4.09 21.46
CA ALA A 91 0.20 2.79 20.96
C ALA A 91 -1.30 2.62 21.23
N VAL A 92 -2.09 2.35 20.19
CA VAL A 92 -3.55 2.17 20.29
C VAL A 92 -3.96 0.76 19.89
N ASP A 93 -5.06 0.29 20.49
CA ASP A 93 -5.64 -1.01 20.12
C ASP A 93 -6.34 -0.97 18.76
N GLY A 94 -6.60 -2.15 18.18
CA GLY A 94 -7.19 -2.28 16.85
C GLY A 94 -8.61 -1.71 16.68
N ASN A 95 -9.28 -1.28 17.76
CA ASN A 95 -10.59 -0.65 17.67
C ASN A 95 -10.51 0.87 17.51
N VAL A 96 -9.30 1.45 17.65
CA VAL A 96 -9.05 2.88 17.52
C VAL A 96 -8.36 3.15 16.18
N PRO A 97 -8.89 4.03 15.33
CA PRO A 97 -8.19 4.44 14.11
C PRO A 97 -6.80 4.99 14.42
N ALA A 98 -5.78 4.48 13.74
CA ALA A 98 -4.40 4.92 13.91
C ALA A 98 -3.94 5.74 12.70
N ALA A 99 -3.05 6.69 12.94
CA ALA A 99 -2.42 7.51 11.90
C ALA A 99 -1.19 6.82 11.30
N THR A 100 -0.54 5.94 12.08
CA THR A 100 0.52 5.02 11.62
C THR A 100 0.15 3.61 12.02
N TYR A 101 0.32 2.64 11.13
CA TYR A 101 0.22 1.22 11.46
C TYR A 101 1.58 0.54 11.39
N LEU A 102 1.84 -0.34 12.36
CA LEU A 102 3.06 -1.15 12.47
C LEU A 102 2.71 -2.62 12.29
N PHE A 103 3.15 -3.21 11.18
CA PHE A 103 2.89 -4.62 10.85
C PHE A 103 4.20 -5.37 10.68
N ALA A 104 4.28 -6.56 11.25
CA ALA A 104 5.42 -7.46 11.11
C ALA A 104 5.19 -8.46 9.96
N GLY A 105 6.22 -8.77 9.18
CA GLY A 105 6.14 -9.76 8.10
C GLY A 105 6.70 -9.24 6.78
N SER A 106 6.24 -9.81 5.67
CA SER A 106 6.54 -9.24 4.36
C SER A 106 5.72 -7.96 4.13
N ARG A 107 6.08 -7.16 3.13
CA ARG A 107 5.29 -5.98 2.77
C ARG A 107 3.87 -6.34 2.30
N SER A 108 3.71 -7.49 1.65
CA SER A 108 2.40 -7.96 1.21
C SER A 108 1.53 -8.41 2.40
N ASP A 109 2.14 -9.01 3.43
CA ASP A 109 1.46 -9.32 4.70
C ASP A 109 0.97 -8.02 5.36
N ALA A 110 1.84 -7.01 5.46
CA ALA A 110 1.49 -5.70 6.00
C ALA A 110 0.40 -4.98 5.19
N ALA A 111 0.42 -5.10 3.86
CA ALA A 111 -0.61 -4.51 2.99
C ALA A 111 -1.98 -5.18 3.19
N THR A 112 -1.97 -6.51 3.39
CA THR A 112 -3.18 -7.28 3.67
C THR A 112 -3.75 -6.89 5.03
N ALA A 113 -2.92 -6.84 6.07
CA ALA A 113 -3.32 -6.40 7.41
C ALA A 113 -3.85 -4.95 7.40
N LEU A 114 -3.20 -4.03 6.67
CA LEU A 114 -3.70 -2.66 6.50
C LEU A 114 -5.08 -2.63 5.86
N ALA A 115 -5.32 -3.44 4.83
CA ALA A 115 -6.62 -3.46 4.14
C ALA A 115 -7.76 -3.87 5.07
N GLU A 116 -7.52 -4.79 6.02
CA GLU A 116 -8.51 -5.21 7.03
C GLU A 116 -8.92 -4.07 7.97
N THR A 117 -8.04 -3.09 8.18
CA THR A 117 -8.36 -1.89 8.98
C THR A 117 -9.25 -0.89 8.25
N GLY A 118 -9.35 -0.99 6.92
CA GLY A 118 -10.01 0.00 6.07
C GLY A 118 -9.27 1.34 5.93
N ALA A 119 -8.04 1.43 6.43
CA ALA A 119 -7.18 2.59 6.27
C ALA A 119 -6.56 2.66 4.87
N VAL A 120 -6.20 3.88 4.44
CA VAL A 120 -5.56 4.11 3.14
C VAL A 120 -4.16 4.67 3.38
N ALA A 121 -3.14 3.91 2.98
CA ALA A 121 -1.75 4.34 3.08
C ALA A 121 -1.50 5.67 2.33
N SER A 122 -0.62 6.50 2.91
CA SER A 122 -0.16 7.77 2.32
C SER A 122 0.90 7.59 1.23
N SER A 123 1.50 6.40 1.15
CA SER A 123 2.53 6.04 0.18
C SER A 123 2.33 4.59 -0.30
N SER A 124 2.97 4.23 -1.42
CA SER A 124 2.94 2.87 -1.95
C SER A 124 3.65 1.88 -1.03
N GLU A 125 3.21 0.62 -1.07
CA GLU A 125 3.79 -0.50 -0.32
C GLU A 125 5.32 -0.57 -0.40
N SER A 126 5.88 -0.41 -1.61
CA SER A 126 7.33 -0.41 -1.84
C SER A 126 8.09 0.73 -1.14
N SER A 127 7.38 1.78 -0.72
CA SER A 127 7.95 2.96 -0.06
C SER A 127 7.82 2.88 1.47
N TRP A 128 7.17 1.86 2.02
CA TRP A 128 7.04 1.72 3.47
C TRP A 128 8.40 1.39 4.08
N PRO A 129 8.90 2.23 5.02
CA PRO A 129 10.18 2.01 5.65
C PRO A 129 10.09 0.85 6.65
N GLN A 130 11.14 0.04 6.67
CA GLN A 130 11.40 -0.85 7.79
C GLN A 130 11.82 0.02 8.97
N VAL A 131 11.12 -0.11 10.09
CA VAL A 131 11.38 0.66 11.32
C VAL A 131 11.84 -0.21 12.47
N GLY A 132 11.86 -1.54 12.29
CA GLY A 132 12.34 -2.50 13.27
C GLY A 132 12.28 -3.92 12.72
N SER A 133 12.47 -4.89 13.60
CA SER A 133 12.23 -6.30 13.34
C SER A 133 11.39 -6.92 14.46
N ALA A 134 10.72 -8.03 14.14
CA ALA A 134 9.99 -8.85 15.08
C ALA A 134 10.45 -10.31 14.99
N GLN A 135 10.41 -11.01 16.12
CA GLN A 135 10.80 -12.41 16.19
C GLN A 135 9.78 -13.28 15.45
N ALA A 136 10.25 -14.10 14.52
CA ALA A 136 9.48 -15.19 13.91
C ALA A 136 9.79 -16.52 14.60
N GLY A 137 8.86 -17.46 14.48
CA GLY A 137 8.99 -18.74 15.17
C GLY A 137 7.91 -19.73 14.77
N LEU A 138 7.76 -20.75 15.60
CA LEU A 138 6.80 -21.83 15.43
C LEU A 138 5.66 -21.66 16.44
N ALA A 139 4.43 -21.74 15.96
CA ALA A 139 3.32 -22.15 16.81
C ALA A 139 3.38 -23.67 16.94
N ALA A 140 3.77 -24.19 18.09
CA ALA A 140 3.90 -25.63 18.35
C ALA A 140 2.68 -26.15 19.12
N ALA A 141 2.09 -27.25 18.65
CA ALA A 141 0.98 -27.90 19.34
C ALA A 141 1.44 -28.48 20.68
N SER A 142 0.58 -28.44 21.70
CA SER A 142 0.86 -28.95 23.04
C SER A 142 1.44 -30.38 23.01
N GLY A 143 2.63 -30.55 23.59
CA GLY A 143 3.35 -31.83 23.60
C GLY A 143 4.33 -32.03 22.43
N THR A 144 4.42 -31.08 21.52
CA THR A 144 5.45 -31.02 20.47
C THR A 144 6.69 -30.31 21.01
N ASP A 145 7.87 -30.90 20.81
CA ASP A 145 9.16 -30.29 21.17
C ASP A 145 9.73 -29.54 19.97
N ALA A 146 9.55 -28.21 19.96
CA ALA A 146 9.98 -27.32 18.89
C ALA A 146 11.49 -27.39 18.59
N SER A 147 12.32 -27.76 19.58
CA SER A 147 13.78 -27.87 19.39
C SER A 147 14.20 -29.04 18.50
N THR A 148 13.29 -29.99 18.25
CA THR A 148 13.53 -31.19 17.42
C THR A 148 12.83 -31.13 16.06
N ILE A 149 12.06 -30.06 15.81
CA ILE A 149 11.29 -29.90 14.59
C ILE A 149 12.22 -29.57 13.43
N THR A 150 11.98 -30.24 12.31
CA THR A 150 12.67 -30.02 11.03
C THR A 150 11.73 -29.36 10.02
N LEU A 151 12.29 -28.73 8.99
CA LEU A 151 11.53 -27.94 8.01
C LEU A 151 10.40 -28.74 7.31
N ASP A 152 10.56 -30.04 7.11
CA ASP A 152 9.54 -30.91 6.53
C ASP A 152 8.36 -31.20 7.47
N GLN A 153 8.51 -30.90 8.76
CA GLN A 153 7.48 -31.08 9.79
C GLN A 153 6.75 -29.77 10.14
N VAL A 154 7.19 -28.64 9.57
CA VAL A 154 6.58 -27.32 9.75
C VAL A 154 5.66 -27.05 8.57
N ALA A 155 4.42 -26.67 8.86
CA ALA A 155 3.55 -26.05 7.86
C ALA A 155 3.92 -24.58 7.70
N LEU A 156 4.13 -24.14 6.46
CA LEU A 156 4.48 -22.75 6.14
C LEU A 156 3.24 -22.05 5.57
N PRO A 157 2.49 -21.24 6.34
CA PRO A 157 1.30 -20.56 5.84
C PRO A 157 1.64 -19.39 4.90
N VAL A 158 2.20 -19.69 3.72
CA VAL A 158 2.70 -18.70 2.74
C VAL A 158 1.58 -17.78 2.23
N ALA A 159 0.36 -18.30 2.09
CA ALA A 159 -0.76 -17.52 1.54
C ALA A 159 -1.25 -16.39 2.48
N THR A 160 -0.93 -16.44 3.78
CA THR A 160 -1.38 -15.43 4.75
C THR A 160 -0.24 -14.82 5.59
N ASN A 161 0.86 -15.56 5.79
CA ASN A 161 2.02 -15.15 6.61
C ASN A 161 3.32 -15.45 5.84
N SER A 162 3.49 -14.84 4.67
CA SER A 162 4.60 -15.13 3.76
C SER A 162 5.96 -14.77 4.37
N GLY A 163 6.07 -13.66 5.09
CA GLY A 163 7.30 -13.22 5.74
C GLY A 163 7.75 -14.16 6.86
N ALA A 164 6.82 -14.55 7.74
CA ALA A 164 7.12 -15.50 8.83
C ALA A 164 7.53 -16.87 8.29
N SER A 165 6.81 -17.33 7.26
CA SER A 165 7.11 -18.58 6.56
C SER A 165 8.51 -18.54 5.96
N ALA A 166 8.88 -17.47 5.27
CA ALA A 166 10.21 -17.31 4.68
C ALA A 166 11.32 -17.24 5.74
N ALA A 167 11.10 -16.51 6.84
CA ALA A 167 12.07 -16.40 7.93
C ALA A 167 12.34 -17.75 8.61
N VAL A 168 11.28 -18.50 8.92
CA VAL A 168 11.38 -19.83 9.50
C VAL A 168 12.00 -20.82 8.51
N ALA A 169 11.61 -20.78 7.24
CA ALA A 169 12.18 -21.66 6.21
C ALA A 169 13.68 -21.44 6.04
N LEU A 170 14.15 -20.19 5.99
CA LEU A 170 15.57 -19.86 5.90
C LEU A 170 16.35 -20.27 7.15
N ALA A 171 15.75 -20.12 8.33
CA ALA A 171 16.41 -20.48 9.59
C ALA A 171 16.54 -22.00 9.77
N LEU A 172 15.57 -22.80 9.29
CA LEU A 172 15.56 -24.25 9.45
C LEU A 172 16.20 -25.01 8.26
N ALA A 173 16.29 -24.40 7.08
CA ALA A 173 16.87 -25.03 5.90
C ALA A 173 18.41 -25.05 5.96
N GLU A 174 19.01 -26.12 5.41
CA GLU A 174 20.47 -26.16 5.19
C GLU A 174 20.92 -25.21 4.06
N THR A 175 20.01 -24.86 3.15
CA THR A 175 20.28 -24.04 1.96
C THR A 175 19.07 -23.17 1.60
N PRO A 176 19.28 -21.98 1.00
CA PRO A 176 18.18 -21.14 0.49
C PRO A 176 17.30 -21.87 -0.52
N GLU A 177 17.86 -22.76 -1.34
CA GLU A 177 17.10 -23.56 -2.30
C GLU A 177 16.14 -24.54 -1.61
N ALA A 178 16.56 -25.15 -0.50
CA ALA A 178 15.68 -26.02 0.29
C ALA A 178 14.56 -25.21 0.99
N ALA A 179 14.85 -23.97 1.42
CA ALA A 179 13.84 -23.06 1.94
C ALA A 179 12.82 -22.68 0.85
N ALA A 180 13.29 -22.30 -0.34
CA ALA A 180 12.43 -21.96 -1.49
C ALA A 180 11.52 -23.14 -1.89
N ALA A 181 12.06 -24.35 -1.96
CA ALA A 181 11.28 -25.55 -2.26
C ALA A 181 10.19 -25.83 -1.21
N ALA A 182 10.48 -25.60 0.09
CA ALA A 182 9.50 -25.74 1.15
C ALA A 182 8.40 -24.68 1.06
N LEU A 183 8.74 -23.43 0.74
CA LEU A 183 7.78 -22.35 0.54
C LEU A 183 6.89 -22.62 -0.69
N ASN A 184 7.45 -23.12 -1.79
CA ASN A 184 6.69 -23.47 -2.98
C ASN A 184 5.69 -24.61 -2.70
N ARG A 185 6.13 -25.65 -1.95
CA ARG A 185 5.25 -26.76 -1.53
C ARG A 185 4.03 -26.27 -0.76
N ASP A 186 4.21 -25.26 0.09
CA ASP A 186 3.16 -24.76 0.97
C ASP A 186 2.56 -23.42 0.48
N ALA A 187 2.73 -23.08 -0.80
CA ALA A 187 2.34 -21.79 -1.38
C ALA A 187 0.86 -21.42 -1.12
N ASP A 188 -0.03 -22.41 -1.13
CA ASP A 188 -1.48 -22.24 -0.90
C ASP A 188 -1.90 -22.43 0.57
N VAL A 189 -0.97 -22.73 1.49
CA VAL A 189 -1.29 -22.97 2.89
C VAL A 189 -1.58 -21.62 3.58
N THR A 190 -2.70 -21.57 4.29
CA THR A 190 -3.11 -20.42 5.11
C THR A 190 -2.86 -20.71 6.58
N ALA A 191 -2.80 -19.69 7.44
CA ALA A 191 -2.64 -19.86 8.89
C ALA A 191 -3.72 -20.80 9.48
N THR A 192 -4.98 -20.65 9.03
CA THR A 192 -6.07 -21.55 9.43
C THR A 192 -5.86 -22.98 8.93
N GLY A 193 -5.38 -23.15 7.69
CA GLY A 193 -5.07 -24.47 7.14
C GLY A 193 -3.87 -25.16 7.80
N ALA A 194 -2.97 -24.38 8.39
CA ALA A 194 -1.80 -24.87 9.11
C ALA A 194 -2.11 -25.33 10.54
N ALA A 195 -3.26 -24.92 11.11
CA ALA A 195 -3.64 -25.17 12.51
C ALA A 195 -3.92 -26.65 12.87
N ASP A 196 -3.84 -27.57 11.90
CA ASP A 196 -3.88 -29.01 12.10
C ASP A 196 -2.48 -29.68 12.12
N SER A 197 -1.41 -28.88 11.95
CA SER A 197 -0.03 -29.37 11.87
C SER A 197 0.67 -29.36 13.24
N PRO A 198 1.63 -30.26 13.50
CA PRO A 198 2.38 -30.28 14.77
C PRO A 198 3.05 -28.93 15.10
N ALA A 199 3.49 -28.22 14.07
CA ALA A 199 3.88 -26.82 14.17
C ALA A 199 3.66 -26.07 12.85
N PHE A 200 3.48 -24.76 12.95
CA PHE A 200 3.43 -23.88 11.79
C PHE A 200 4.15 -22.54 12.02
N ALA A 201 4.65 -21.92 10.95
CA ALA A 201 5.38 -20.66 11.05
C ALA A 201 4.45 -19.47 11.40
N THR A 202 4.90 -18.62 12.32
CA THR A 202 4.17 -17.43 12.78
C THR A 202 5.13 -16.36 13.32
N VAL A 203 4.59 -15.21 13.71
CA VAL A 203 5.32 -14.12 14.39
C VAL A 203 4.97 -14.07 15.88
N GLU A 204 5.88 -13.56 16.70
CA GLU A 204 5.61 -13.33 18.12
C GLU A 204 4.43 -12.36 18.29
N GLY A 205 3.55 -12.63 19.24
CA GLY A 205 2.37 -11.80 19.53
C GLY A 205 1.15 -12.08 18.65
N ALA A 206 1.26 -12.93 17.62
CA ALA A 206 0.12 -13.37 16.84
C ALA A 206 -0.90 -14.15 17.69
N GLU A 207 -2.19 -14.01 17.36
CA GLU A 207 -3.24 -14.82 17.99
C GLU A 207 -3.11 -16.29 17.55
N LEU A 208 -2.89 -17.19 18.51
CA LEU A 208 -2.68 -18.62 18.24
C LEU A 208 -3.95 -19.44 18.53
N PRO A 209 -4.19 -20.53 17.78
CA PRO A 209 -5.24 -21.48 18.10
C PRO A 209 -5.07 -22.09 19.50
N GLU A 210 -6.18 -22.49 20.10
CA GLU A 210 -6.16 -23.15 21.42
C GLU A 210 -5.27 -24.40 21.38
N GLY A 211 -4.36 -24.51 22.36
CA GLY A 211 -3.44 -25.64 22.47
C GLY A 211 -2.10 -25.45 21.75
N TYR A 212 -1.86 -24.30 21.12
CA TYR A 212 -0.55 -23.94 20.56
C TYR A 212 0.20 -22.95 21.45
N THR A 213 1.53 -23.03 21.43
CA THR A 213 2.43 -22.07 22.08
C THR A 213 3.46 -21.55 21.08
N PHE A 214 3.77 -20.25 21.17
CA PHE A 214 4.85 -19.66 20.37
C PHE A 214 6.20 -20.11 20.90
N GLU A 215 7.05 -20.60 20.00
CA GLU A 215 8.44 -20.97 20.25
C GLU A 215 9.32 -20.24 19.23
N ALA A 216 10.22 -19.38 19.71
CA ALA A 216 11.11 -18.61 18.84
C ALA A 216 12.06 -19.55 18.08
N VAL A 217 12.29 -19.24 16.80
CA VAL A 217 13.33 -19.90 16.01
C VAL A 217 14.54 -18.97 15.92
N ASP A 218 15.71 -19.47 16.32
CA ASP A 218 16.94 -18.69 16.30
C ASP A 218 17.21 -18.12 14.89
N SER A 219 17.55 -16.83 14.84
CA SER A 219 17.82 -16.09 13.58
C SER A 219 16.63 -15.94 12.63
N ALA A 220 15.42 -16.35 13.01
CA ALA A 220 14.20 -16.05 12.25
C ALA A 220 13.62 -14.70 12.71
N GLU A 221 13.90 -13.64 11.98
CA GLU A 221 13.30 -12.31 12.19
C GLU A 221 12.58 -11.84 10.94
N VAL A 222 11.49 -11.10 11.13
CA VAL A 222 10.75 -10.44 10.04
C VAL A 222 10.81 -8.92 10.20
N PRO A 223 10.81 -8.15 9.10
CA PRO A 223 10.74 -6.70 9.16
C PRO A 223 9.46 -6.20 9.81
N VAL A 224 9.53 -5.06 10.49
CA VAL A 224 8.37 -4.27 10.93
C VAL A 224 8.26 -3.03 10.05
N TRP A 225 7.11 -2.88 9.40
CA TRP A 225 6.84 -1.80 8.44
C TRP A 225 6.03 -0.69 9.10
N ALA A 226 6.46 0.57 8.95
CA ALA A 226 5.66 1.72 9.36
C ALA A 226 4.84 2.28 8.20
N VAL A 227 3.52 2.15 8.30
CA VAL A 227 2.58 2.59 7.28
C VAL A 227 1.84 3.84 7.75
N ALA A 228 2.32 5.01 7.35
CA ALA A 228 1.59 6.27 7.55
C ALA A 228 0.35 6.31 6.64
N ILE A 229 -0.80 6.73 7.18
CA ILE A 229 -2.06 6.77 6.42
C ILE A 229 -2.50 8.20 6.07
N ASN A 230 -3.38 8.32 5.08
CA ASN A 230 -3.98 9.60 4.71
C ASN A 230 -4.93 10.13 5.81
N ALA A 231 -5.13 11.45 5.81
CA ALA A 231 -6.17 12.06 6.64
C ALA A 231 -7.57 11.60 6.21
N GLY A 232 -8.47 11.46 7.18
CA GLY A 232 -9.81 10.87 7.00
C GLY A 232 -10.13 9.85 8.09
N ASN A 233 -11.39 9.41 8.16
CA ASN A 233 -11.84 8.33 9.08
C ASN A 233 -11.42 8.50 10.55
N GLY A 234 -11.37 9.75 11.06
CA GLY A 234 -10.96 10.04 12.43
C GLY A 234 -9.51 10.50 12.59
N ILE A 235 -8.70 10.46 11.52
CA ILE A 235 -7.35 11.01 11.47
C ILE A 235 -7.36 12.41 10.85
N SER A 236 -6.78 13.37 11.56
CA SER A 236 -6.61 14.76 11.10
C SER A 236 -5.43 14.92 10.15
N GLU A 237 -5.39 16.03 9.40
CA GLU A 237 -4.25 16.35 8.53
C GLU A 237 -2.93 16.50 9.30
N ASP A 238 -2.97 17.07 10.51
CA ASP A 238 -1.76 17.23 11.32
C ASP A 238 -1.29 15.87 11.87
N GLN A 239 -2.21 14.95 12.20
CA GLN A 239 -1.85 13.57 12.55
C GLN A 239 -1.27 12.79 11.37
N ALA A 240 -1.82 12.96 10.16
CA ALA A 240 -1.27 12.31 8.96
C ALA A 240 0.15 12.82 8.62
N ARG A 241 0.43 14.11 8.87
CA ARG A 241 1.79 14.65 8.75
C ARG A 241 2.71 14.10 9.83
N ALA A 242 2.29 14.10 11.09
CA ALA A 242 3.05 13.52 12.19
C ALA A 242 3.32 12.02 11.98
N ALA A 243 2.41 11.28 11.33
CA ALA A 243 2.62 9.90 10.91
C ALA A 243 3.72 9.76 9.86
N SER A 244 3.78 10.67 8.88
CA SER A 244 4.90 10.73 7.93
C SER A 244 6.23 11.05 8.63
N ASP A 245 6.20 11.92 9.64
CA ASP A 245 7.39 12.24 10.45
C ASP A 245 7.83 11.02 11.28
N PHE A 246 6.88 10.26 11.84
CA PHE A 246 7.14 8.99 12.51
C PHE A 246 7.77 7.99 11.55
N SER A 247 7.14 7.69 10.41
CA SER A 247 7.68 6.73 9.42
C SER A 247 9.07 7.13 8.91
N SER A 248 9.39 8.42 8.83
CA SER A 248 10.70 8.90 8.38
C SER A 248 11.74 9.06 9.50
N PHE A 249 11.37 8.79 10.75
CA PHE A 249 12.28 8.82 11.88
C PHE A 249 13.36 7.73 11.74
N SER A 250 14.57 8.05 12.17
CA SER A 250 15.73 7.14 12.07
C SER A 250 15.68 6.07 13.16
N PHE A 251 14.79 5.09 12.99
CA PHE A 251 14.75 3.91 13.85
C PHE A 251 15.94 2.97 13.62
N ASP A 252 16.11 2.03 14.55
CA ASP A 252 16.99 0.88 14.34
C ASP A 252 16.17 -0.18 13.64
N THR A 253 16.57 -0.61 12.45
CA THR A 253 15.79 -1.52 11.62
C THR A 253 15.83 -2.97 12.10
N GLY A 254 16.64 -3.29 13.12
CA GLY A 254 16.81 -4.66 13.61
C GLY A 254 17.61 -5.54 12.65
N ASN A 255 17.58 -6.87 12.87
CA ASN A 255 18.40 -7.82 12.12
C ASN A 255 17.65 -8.53 10.97
N ALA A 256 16.36 -8.26 10.79
CA ALA A 256 15.59 -8.88 9.71
C ALA A 256 16.16 -8.50 8.32
N ASP A 257 16.63 -9.50 7.59
CA ASP A 257 17.15 -9.36 6.23
C ASP A 257 16.02 -9.46 5.21
N ASN A 258 15.37 -8.33 4.95
CA ASN A 258 14.28 -8.25 3.97
C ASN A 258 14.70 -8.72 2.57
N SER A 259 15.94 -8.47 2.16
CA SER A 259 16.42 -8.87 0.83
C SER A 259 16.56 -10.39 0.71
N ALA A 260 17.02 -11.07 1.76
CA ALA A 260 17.05 -12.52 1.79
C ALA A 260 15.63 -13.13 1.74
N LEU A 261 14.69 -12.55 2.51
CA LEU A 261 13.28 -12.99 2.53
C LEU A 261 12.60 -12.81 1.15
N GLU A 262 12.77 -11.64 0.51
CA GLU A 262 12.22 -11.40 -0.83
C GLU A 262 12.86 -12.31 -1.88
N SER A 263 14.16 -12.56 -1.78
CA SER A 263 14.88 -13.45 -2.71
C SER A 263 14.35 -14.88 -2.64
N VAL A 264 14.14 -15.43 -1.43
CA VAL A 264 13.67 -16.82 -1.28
C VAL A 264 12.20 -16.98 -1.71
N LEU A 265 11.35 -15.98 -1.44
CA LEU A 265 9.94 -15.96 -1.89
C LEU A 265 9.84 -15.86 -3.43
N THR A 266 10.70 -15.04 -4.04
CA THR A 266 10.78 -14.92 -5.51
C THR A 266 11.26 -16.22 -6.15
N GLN A 267 12.24 -16.90 -5.54
CA GLN A 267 12.71 -18.18 -6.02
C GLN A 267 11.59 -19.25 -5.93
N ALA A 268 10.89 -19.33 -4.81
CA ALA A 268 9.81 -20.28 -4.59
C ALA A 268 8.71 -20.16 -5.68
N SER A 269 8.30 -18.94 -6.01
CA SER A 269 7.29 -18.69 -7.07
C SER A 269 7.80 -18.95 -8.49
N SER A 270 9.11 -18.82 -8.73
CA SER A 270 9.72 -19.11 -10.03
C SER A 270 9.80 -20.62 -10.33
N GLU A 271 9.96 -21.45 -9.30
CA GLU A 271 9.99 -22.91 -9.43
C GLU A 271 8.62 -23.49 -9.82
N SER A 272 7.51 -22.90 -9.33
CA SER A 272 6.15 -23.27 -9.74
C SER A 272 5.88 -23.04 -11.23
N ALA A 273 6.50 -22.01 -11.82
CA ALA A 273 6.39 -21.69 -13.25
C ALA A 273 7.18 -22.68 -14.14
N ALA A 274 8.23 -23.31 -13.61
CA ALA A 274 9.02 -24.30 -14.33
C ALA A 274 8.36 -25.69 -14.39
N GLU A 275 7.61 -26.09 -13.36
CA GLU A 275 6.94 -27.40 -13.30
C GLU A 275 5.73 -27.54 -14.24
N THR A 276 5.15 -26.44 -14.73
CA THR A 276 4.03 -26.46 -15.70
C THR A 276 4.48 -26.58 -17.16
N THR A 277 5.79 -26.62 -17.43
CA THR A 277 6.32 -26.76 -18.80
C THR A 277 6.82 -28.19 -19.06
N GLU A 278 5.89 -29.16 -19.10
CA GLU A 278 6.16 -30.44 -19.76
C GLU A 278 6.07 -30.26 -21.28
N ALA A 279 7.15 -30.61 -21.98
CA ALA A 279 7.41 -30.32 -23.38
C ALA A 279 6.32 -30.80 -24.36
N GLN A 280 5.77 -29.88 -25.15
CA GLN A 280 5.15 -30.18 -26.44
C GLN A 280 6.17 -30.01 -27.59
N PRO A 281 6.08 -30.80 -28.67
CA PRO A 281 7.07 -30.78 -29.74
C PRO A 281 7.04 -29.45 -30.49
N SER A 282 8.22 -28.91 -30.74
CA SER A 282 8.45 -27.72 -31.55
C SER A 282 7.89 -27.88 -32.96
N GLU A 283 6.74 -27.27 -33.23
CA GLU A 283 6.50 -26.68 -34.55
C GLU A 283 7.15 -25.32 -34.53
N THR A 284 8.18 -25.10 -35.35
CA THR A 284 8.87 -23.82 -35.50
C THR A 284 7.87 -22.75 -35.96
N PRO A 285 7.47 -21.80 -35.11
CA PRO A 285 6.81 -20.60 -35.57
C PRO A 285 7.93 -19.60 -35.85
N VAL A 286 7.83 -18.90 -36.97
CA VAL A 286 8.71 -17.77 -37.25
C VAL A 286 8.40 -16.71 -36.18
N GLU A 287 9.29 -16.60 -35.20
CA GLU A 287 9.29 -15.61 -34.14
C GLU A 287 9.17 -14.21 -34.76
N PRO A 288 8.07 -13.47 -34.55
CA PRO A 288 8.12 -12.03 -34.68
C PRO A 288 9.07 -11.56 -33.58
N ALA A 289 10.11 -10.83 -33.94
CA ALA A 289 11.08 -10.30 -33.00
C ALA A 289 10.35 -9.71 -31.78
N ALA A 290 10.63 -10.25 -30.59
CA ALA A 290 10.08 -9.75 -29.33
C ALA A 290 10.30 -8.23 -29.29
N ALA A 291 9.21 -7.47 -29.25
CA ALA A 291 9.28 -6.02 -29.24
C ALA A 291 9.95 -5.60 -27.94
N SER A 292 11.22 -5.18 -28.01
CA SER A 292 11.93 -4.70 -26.83
C SER A 292 11.26 -3.43 -26.29
N PRO A 293 11.07 -3.28 -24.98
CA PRO A 293 10.49 -2.07 -24.41
C PRO A 293 11.38 -0.87 -24.72
N SER A 294 10.74 0.28 -24.90
CA SER A 294 11.35 1.54 -25.33
C SER A 294 10.86 2.69 -24.46
N ASP A 295 11.41 3.90 -24.66
CA ASP A 295 10.91 5.11 -24.01
C ASP A 295 9.39 5.24 -24.21
N THR A 296 8.65 5.48 -23.13
CA THR A 296 7.19 5.36 -23.11
C THR A 296 6.53 6.60 -22.51
N ILE A 297 5.50 7.12 -23.16
CA ILE A 297 4.60 8.11 -22.55
C ILE A 297 3.26 7.44 -22.21
N ILE A 298 2.90 7.52 -20.94
CA ILE A 298 1.60 7.13 -20.43
C ILE A 298 0.64 8.29 -20.63
N ASN A 299 -0.50 8.05 -21.27
CA ASN A 299 -1.57 9.02 -21.42
C ASN A 299 -2.85 8.47 -20.78
N LEU A 300 -3.10 8.87 -19.53
CA LEU A 300 -4.16 8.30 -18.70
C LEU A 300 -5.42 9.16 -18.68
N ASP A 301 -6.53 8.56 -19.06
CA ASP A 301 -7.86 9.09 -18.81
C ASP A 301 -8.11 9.21 -17.30
N THR A 302 -8.51 10.41 -16.87
CA THR A 302 -8.88 10.74 -15.49
C THR A 302 -10.29 11.34 -15.44
N SER A 303 -11.15 10.97 -16.39
CA SER A 303 -12.56 11.34 -16.38
C SER A 303 -13.35 10.57 -15.32
N SER A 304 -14.58 11.03 -15.04
CA SER A 304 -15.49 10.33 -14.12
C SER A 304 -15.90 8.93 -14.59
N ASN A 305 -15.67 8.58 -15.85
CA ASN A 305 -15.90 7.22 -16.33
C ASN A 305 -14.95 6.21 -15.69
N MET A 306 -13.75 6.65 -15.30
CA MET A 306 -12.74 5.80 -14.67
C MET A 306 -13.11 5.44 -13.22
N ASP A 307 -14.12 6.07 -12.61
CA ASP A 307 -14.66 5.71 -11.30
C ASP A 307 -15.59 4.50 -11.33
N ARG A 308 -15.91 3.98 -12.52
CA ARG A 308 -16.74 2.79 -12.64
C ARG A 308 -15.94 1.55 -12.22
N VAL A 309 -16.65 0.59 -11.61
CA VAL A 309 -16.09 -0.66 -11.12
C VAL A 309 -15.71 -1.58 -12.28
N VAL A 310 -14.58 -2.27 -12.15
CA VAL A 310 -14.10 -3.29 -13.10
C VAL A 310 -14.96 -4.55 -12.98
N ASP A 311 -15.25 -5.20 -14.10
CA ASP A 311 -16.06 -6.42 -14.09
C ASP A 311 -15.41 -7.50 -13.21
N GLY A 312 -16.17 -8.01 -12.24
CA GLY A 312 -15.70 -9.06 -11.32
C GLY A 312 -14.84 -8.56 -10.15
N SER A 313 -14.67 -7.24 -9.98
CA SER A 313 -13.89 -6.64 -8.88
C SER A 313 -14.74 -5.68 -8.03
N GLN A 314 -14.18 -5.22 -6.91
CA GLN A 314 -14.67 -4.07 -6.14
C GLN A 314 -13.89 -2.77 -6.46
N GLU A 315 -12.80 -2.88 -7.22
CA GLU A 315 -11.96 -1.75 -7.60
C GLU A 315 -12.49 -1.01 -8.83
N THR A 316 -12.18 0.28 -8.94
CA THR A 316 -12.51 1.09 -10.12
C THR A 316 -11.48 0.92 -11.22
N TYR A 317 -11.85 1.25 -12.47
CA TYR A 317 -10.90 1.30 -13.59
C TYR A 317 -9.70 2.20 -13.26
N HIS A 318 -9.92 3.35 -12.61
CA HIS A 318 -8.86 4.26 -12.20
C HIS A 318 -7.87 3.58 -11.24
N THR A 319 -8.37 2.88 -10.21
CA THR A 319 -7.51 2.20 -9.23
C THR A 319 -6.68 1.10 -9.88
N VAL A 320 -7.32 0.23 -10.65
CA VAL A 320 -6.62 -0.89 -11.32
C VAL A 320 -5.59 -0.36 -12.32
N THR A 321 -5.99 0.55 -13.22
CA THR A 321 -5.08 1.08 -14.24
C THR A 321 -3.94 1.88 -13.63
N SER A 322 -4.17 2.73 -12.62
CA SER A 322 -3.10 3.51 -11.99
C SER A 322 -2.07 2.62 -11.29
N ARG A 323 -2.53 1.57 -10.61
CA ARG A 323 -1.64 0.57 -9.97
C ARG A 323 -0.82 -0.18 -11.01
N THR A 324 -1.45 -0.73 -12.05
CA THR A 324 -0.75 -1.46 -13.12
C THR A 324 0.25 -0.55 -13.85
N LEU A 325 -0.15 0.66 -14.22
CA LEU A 325 0.72 1.64 -14.88
C LEU A 325 1.92 2.04 -14.01
N ALA A 326 1.76 2.15 -12.69
CA ALA A 326 2.86 2.43 -11.79
C ALA A 326 3.90 1.31 -11.79
N ASN A 327 3.46 0.05 -11.78
CA ASN A 327 4.33 -1.11 -11.85
C ASN A 327 5.05 -1.17 -13.20
N LEU A 328 4.32 -1.01 -14.31
CA LEU A 328 4.90 -1.03 -15.66
C LEU A 328 5.88 0.12 -15.90
N ALA A 329 5.64 1.29 -15.31
CA ALA A 329 6.58 2.41 -15.37
C ALA A 329 7.94 2.05 -14.74
N ARG A 330 7.93 1.41 -13.57
CA ARG A 330 9.16 0.93 -12.90
C ARG A 330 9.82 -0.21 -13.66
N GLU A 331 9.04 -1.18 -14.15
CA GLU A 331 9.56 -2.31 -14.95
C GLU A 331 10.26 -1.82 -16.22
N THR A 332 9.65 -0.84 -16.91
CA THR A 332 10.23 -0.19 -18.09
C THR A 332 11.49 0.60 -17.74
N GLY A 333 11.46 1.33 -16.62
CA GLY A 333 12.61 2.07 -16.10
C GLY A 333 13.78 1.20 -15.69
N ALA A 334 13.53 0.04 -15.10
CA ALA A 334 14.54 -0.96 -14.73
C ALA A 334 15.28 -1.52 -15.96
N GLN A 335 14.63 -1.51 -17.12
CA GLN A 335 15.23 -1.89 -18.40
C GLN A 335 16.00 -0.73 -19.07
N GLY A 336 16.13 0.41 -18.40
CA GLY A 336 16.91 1.56 -18.87
C GLY A 336 16.13 2.53 -19.77
N ASN A 337 14.82 2.36 -19.90
CA ASN A 337 13.96 3.25 -20.69
C ASN A 337 13.34 4.36 -19.82
N GLN A 338 13.02 5.49 -20.43
CA GLN A 338 12.37 6.62 -19.77
C GLN A 338 10.84 6.48 -19.81
N VAL A 339 10.17 6.97 -18.77
CA VAL A 339 8.70 6.96 -18.71
C VAL A 339 8.18 8.35 -18.37
N ALA A 340 7.40 8.93 -19.29
CA ALA A 340 6.65 10.17 -19.07
C ALA A 340 5.18 9.87 -18.76
N LEU A 341 4.49 10.84 -18.15
CA LEU A 341 3.09 10.70 -17.75
C LEU A 341 2.30 11.97 -18.06
N ASN A 342 1.22 11.78 -18.80
CA ASN A 342 0.15 12.71 -19.00
C ASN A 342 -1.14 12.17 -18.38
N ASN A 343 -1.97 13.07 -17.87
CA ASN A 343 -3.36 12.76 -17.55
C ASN A 343 -4.31 13.72 -18.27
N TYR A 344 -5.53 13.27 -18.52
CA TYR A 344 -6.50 14.09 -19.24
C TYR A 344 -7.95 13.89 -18.80
N SER A 345 -8.72 14.95 -18.91
CA SER A 345 -10.17 15.02 -18.74
C SER A 345 -10.68 16.41 -19.16
N SER A 346 -11.98 16.63 -19.20
CA SER A 346 -12.51 17.99 -19.41
C SER A 346 -12.09 18.93 -18.28
N PRO A 347 -11.75 20.21 -18.57
CA PRO A 347 -11.41 21.18 -17.52
C PRO A 347 -12.47 21.30 -16.44
N LEU A 348 -12.07 21.11 -15.18
CA LEU A 348 -12.97 21.17 -14.02
C LEU A 348 -13.04 22.56 -13.38
N ASN A 349 -11.98 23.36 -13.57
CA ASN A 349 -11.85 24.67 -12.94
C ASN A 349 -12.11 25.79 -13.95
N PRO A 350 -12.90 26.83 -13.59
CA PRO A 350 -13.08 28.01 -14.41
C PRO A 350 -11.73 28.65 -14.79
N GLY A 351 -11.52 28.88 -16.10
CA GLY A 351 -10.28 29.46 -16.63
C GLY A 351 -9.25 28.44 -17.13
N VAL A 352 -9.44 27.14 -16.89
CA VAL A 352 -8.67 26.08 -17.54
C VAL A 352 -9.35 25.74 -18.88
N THR A 353 -8.62 25.88 -19.99
CA THR A 353 -9.12 25.58 -21.33
C THR A 353 -8.49 24.33 -21.94
N LYS A 354 -7.43 23.81 -21.31
CA LYS A 354 -6.66 22.67 -21.78
C LYS A 354 -7.08 21.41 -21.03
N GLY A 355 -7.59 20.42 -21.75
CA GLY A 355 -8.13 19.16 -21.20
C GLY A 355 -7.10 18.08 -20.89
N TRP A 356 -5.81 18.43 -20.81
CA TRP A 356 -4.74 17.50 -20.49
C TRP A 356 -3.60 18.21 -19.77
N ARG A 357 -2.83 17.46 -18.99
CA ARG A 357 -1.68 17.92 -18.23
C ARG A 357 -0.54 16.93 -18.38
N ALA A 358 0.66 17.45 -18.67
CA ALA A 358 1.90 16.70 -18.49
C ALA A 358 2.29 16.76 -17.01
N ASN A 359 2.41 15.60 -16.39
CA ASN A 359 2.79 15.45 -14.98
C ASN A 359 4.28 15.12 -14.86
N VAL A 360 4.79 14.30 -15.78
CA VAL A 360 6.20 13.95 -15.93
C VAL A 360 6.56 14.09 -17.40
N SER A 361 7.66 14.76 -17.71
CA SER A 361 8.10 15.04 -19.08
C SER A 361 9.49 14.47 -19.33
N PHE A 362 9.81 14.20 -20.59
CA PHE A 362 11.16 13.87 -20.99
C PHE A 362 12.10 15.10 -20.96
N PRO A 363 13.41 14.91 -20.76
CA PRO A 363 14.02 13.67 -20.29
C PRO A 363 13.69 13.41 -18.81
N ASP A 364 13.53 12.15 -18.44
CA ASP A 364 13.32 11.71 -17.06
C ASP A 364 14.35 10.64 -16.69
N SER A 365 15.20 10.95 -15.71
CA SER A 365 16.26 10.05 -15.25
C SER A 365 15.87 9.29 -13.98
N SER A 366 14.58 9.20 -13.65
CA SER A 366 14.10 8.59 -12.41
C SER A 366 13.91 7.07 -12.50
N SER A 367 14.28 6.46 -13.64
CA SER A 367 13.97 5.06 -13.93
C SER A 367 12.48 4.74 -13.73
N GLY A 368 11.61 5.64 -14.20
CA GLY A 368 10.16 5.48 -14.15
C GLY A 368 9.51 5.83 -12.81
N GLU A 369 10.28 6.09 -11.74
CA GLU A 369 9.72 6.34 -10.40
C GLU A 369 8.88 7.62 -10.31
N ASN A 370 9.26 8.67 -11.03
CA ASN A 370 8.45 9.91 -11.08
C ASN A 370 7.07 9.64 -11.68
N SER A 371 6.99 8.86 -12.75
CA SER A 371 5.73 8.49 -13.40
C SER A 371 4.92 7.52 -12.54
N ALA A 372 5.57 6.54 -11.91
CA ALA A 372 4.93 5.60 -10.99
C ALA A 372 4.33 6.28 -9.76
N GLY A 373 5.05 7.22 -9.15
CA GLY A 373 4.55 8.00 -8.04
C GLY A 373 3.45 8.99 -8.46
N ALA A 374 3.57 9.60 -9.64
CA ALA A 374 2.60 10.59 -10.10
C ALA A 374 1.26 9.96 -10.50
N VAL A 375 1.25 8.79 -11.14
CA VAL A 375 0.02 8.18 -11.65
C VAL A 375 -0.96 7.80 -10.52
N VAL A 376 -0.46 7.31 -9.39
CA VAL A 376 -1.29 6.89 -8.25
C VAL A 376 -1.90 8.06 -7.45
N ARG A 377 -1.42 9.29 -7.66
CA ARG A 377 -1.93 10.50 -6.99
C ARG A 377 -2.99 11.24 -7.80
N LEU A 378 -3.28 10.76 -9.01
CA LEU A 378 -4.28 11.38 -9.87
C LEU A 378 -5.67 11.14 -9.28
N GLY A 379 -6.54 12.13 -9.44
CA GLY A 379 -7.96 12.01 -9.15
C GLY A 379 -8.75 12.00 -10.45
N THR A 380 -10.00 11.55 -10.35
CA THR A 380 -10.94 11.47 -11.47
C THR A 380 -11.91 12.65 -11.49
N GLY A 381 -12.42 12.98 -12.66
CA GLY A 381 -13.46 14.00 -12.83
C GLY A 381 -13.63 14.46 -14.28
N GLY A 382 -14.86 14.80 -14.66
CA GLY A 382 -15.15 15.36 -15.98
C GLY A 382 -15.39 14.27 -17.04
N VAL A 383 -15.20 14.61 -18.31
CA VAL A 383 -15.43 13.70 -19.47
C VAL A 383 -14.13 13.39 -20.23
N PRO A 384 -14.03 12.24 -20.91
CA PRO A 384 -12.77 11.81 -21.52
C PRO A 384 -12.49 12.52 -22.84
N LEU A 385 -11.68 13.59 -22.81
CA LEU A 385 -11.24 14.33 -24.00
C LEU A 385 -10.09 13.63 -24.75
N THR A 386 -10.27 12.35 -25.05
CA THR A 386 -9.23 11.41 -25.54
C THR A 386 -8.52 11.91 -26.78
N ARG A 387 -9.26 12.28 -27.85
CA ARG A 387 -8.66 12.71 -29.12
C ARG A 387 -7.69 13.88 -28.98
N ALA A 388 -8.07 14.92 -28.23
CA ALA A 388 -7.22 16.08 -27.99
C ALA A 388 -5.96 15.72 -27.16
N SER A 389 -6.12 14.82 -26.20
CA SER A 389 -5.01 14.33 -25.38
C SER A 389 -4.03 13.47 -26.18
N VAL A 390 -4.52 12.59 -27.06
CA VAL A 390 -3.67 11.71 -27.88
C VAL A 390 -2.78 12.51 -28.83
N VAL A 391 -3.33 13.53 -29.50
CA VAL A 391 -2.53 14.44 -30.35
C VAL A 391 -1.40 15.07 -29.53
N ALA A 392 -1.71 15.55 -28.34
CA ALA A 392 -0.73 16.17 -27.45
C ALA A 392 0.34 15.19 -26.94
N ALA A 393 -0.05 14.00 -26.49
CA ALA A 393 0.88 12.98 -26.02
C ALA A 393 1.82 12.52 -27.15
N THR A 394 1.28 12.37 -28.37
CA THR A 394 2.07 12.02 -29.56
C THR A 394 3.06 13.13 -29.91
N GLN A 395 2.64 14.39 -29.83
CA GLN A 395 3.54 15.54 -30.04
C GLN A 395 4.65 15.59 -28.98
N ILE A 396 4.34 15.34 -27.71
CA ILE A 396 5.33 15.28 -26.63
C ILE A 396 6.32 14.13 -26.88
N ALA A 397 5.85 12.96 -27.30
CA ALA A 397 6.73 11.85 -27.66
C ALA A 397 7.66 12.25 -28.82
N LYS A 398 7.12 12.85 -29.88
CA LYS A 398 7.92 13.34 -31.02
C LYS A 398 8.99 14.36 -30.62
N GLU A 399 8.70 15.25 -29.67
CA GLU A 399 9.64 16.26 -29.16
C GLU A 399 10.66 15.69 -28.16
N GLY A 400 10.25 14.69 -27.36
CA GLY A 400 11.08 14.05 -26.34
C GLY A 400 11.99 12.93 -26.86
N SER A 401 11.74 12.44 -28.07
CA SER A 401 12.51 11.36 -28.69
C SER A 401 13.93 11.80 -29.08
N PRO A 402 14.99 11.15 -28.56
CA PRO A 402 16.33 11.27 -29.14
C PRO A 402 16.32 10.72 -30.57
N ASP A 403 17.01 11.38 -31.51
CA ASP A 403 16.96 11.08 -32.95
C ASP A 403 16.95 9.56 -33.28
N GLY A 404 15.76 9.07 -33.65
CA GLY A 404 15.54 7.71 -34.17
C GLY A 404 15.30 6.60 -33.14
N GLN A 405 15.22 6.90 -31.83
CA GLN A 405 14.88 5.88 -30.83
C GLN A 405 13.38 5.52 -30.87
N PRO A 406 13.02 4.23 -30.82
CA PRO A 406 11.61 3.83 -30.72
C PRO A 406 10.92 4.46 -29.51
N MET A 407 9.67 4.89 -29.68
CA MET A 407 8.85 5.46 -28.62
C MET A 407 7.44 4.89 -28.61
N ARG A 408 6.94 4.56 -27.42
CA ARG A 408 5.57 4.07 -27.22
C ARG A 408 4.70 5.17 -26.62
N VAL A 409 3.53 5.36 -27.21
CA VAL A 409 2.46 6.21 -26.66
C VAL A 409 1.35 5.27 -26.18
N VAL A 410 1.29 5.04 -24.87
CA VAL A 410 0.28 4.17 -24.25
C VAL A 410 -0.91 5.02 -23.83
N ILE A 411 -2.07 4.74 -24.41
CA ILE A 411 -3.31 5.50 -24.26
C ILE A 411 -4.28 4.65 -23.48
N VAL A 412 -4.58 5.05 -22.24
CA VAL A 412 -5.61 4.40 -21.43
C VAL A 412 -6.85 5.27 -21.47
N THR A 413 -7.95 4.74 -22.00
CA THR A 413 -9.17 5.51 -22.27
C THR A 413 -10.43 4.77 -21.86
N SER A 414 -11.41 5.49 -21.34
CA SER A 414 -12.78 5.00 -21.12
C SER A 414 -13.76 5.42 -22.22
N GLY A 415 -13.27 5.96 -23.34
CA GLY A 415 -14.08 6.48 -24.45
C GLY A 415 -13.64 7.87 -24.91
N SER A 416 -14.37 8.44 -25.87
CA SER A 416 -14.08 9.76 -26.43
C SER A 416 -15.29 10.69 -26.32
N ALA A 417 -15.07 11.88 -25.76
CA ALA A 417 -16.05 12.95 -25.66
C ALA A 417 -15.52 14.26 -26.28
N GLY A 418 -16.45 15.15 -26.66
CA GLY A 418 -16.15 16.48 -27.19
C GLY A 418 -16.35 16.63 -28.70
N GLU A 419 -16.30 17.86 -29.18
CA GLU A 419 -16.48 18.23 -30.59
C GLU A 419 -15.14 18.23 -31.33
N TYR A 420 -14.52 17.05 -31.48
CA TYR A 420 -13.32 16.89 -32.31
C TYR A 420 -13.66 15.97 -33.48
N THR A 421 -13.86 16.55 -34.67
CA THR A 421 -14.26 15.80 -35.87
C THR A 421 -13.18 14.81 -36.29
N ASP A 422 -13.57 13.70 -36.91
CA ASP A 422 -12.64 12.66 -37.36
C ASP A 422 -11.56 13.23 -38.29
N GLU A 423 -11.95 14.09 -39.24
CA GLU A 423 -11.02 14.72 -40.20
C GLU A 423 -10.00 15.62 -39.50
N ALA A 424 -10.44 16.48 -38.58
CA ALA A 424 -9.53 17.38 -37.87
C ALA A 424 -8.59 16.58 -36.95
N PHE A 425 -9.11 15.57 -36.26
CA PHE A 425 -8.32 14.70 -35.39
C PHE A 425 -7.23 13.95 -36.16
N LEU A 426 -7.58 13.31 -37.29
CA LEU A 426 -6.61 12.58 -38.10
C LEU A 426 -5.54 13.50 -38.69
N ASN A 427 -5.91 14.71 -39.12
CA ASN A 427 -4.95 15.70 -39.63
C ASN A 427 -3.94 16.10 -38.55
N ASP A 428 -4.41 16.44 -37.35
CA ASP A 428 -3.54 16.87 -36.25
C ASP A 428 -2.70 15.71 -35.71
N LEU A 429 -3.28 14.51 -35.59
CA LEU A 429 -2.54 13.32 -35.15
C LEU A 429 -1.45 12.94 -36.15
N SER A 430 -1.76 12.97 -37.46
CA SER A 430 -0.75 12.69 -38.50
C SER A 430 0.39 13.70 -38.49
N ALA A 431 0.11 14.96 -38.17
CA ALA A 431 1.14 16.00 -38.03
C ALA A 431 2.03 15.77 -36.78
N ALA A 432 1.43 15.29 -35.69
CA ALA A 432 2.12 14.97 -34.44
C ALA A 432 2.89 13.65 -34.47
N PHE A 433 2.52 12.71 -35.35
CA PHE A 433 3.13 11.40 -35.45
C PHE A 433 4.51 11.41 -36.15
N ALA A 434 5.28 10.34 -35.93
CA ALA A 434 6.59 10.08 -36.53
C ALA A 434 6.83 8.56 -36.64
N ASP A 435 7.66 8.13 -37.60
CA ASP A 435 7.84 6.69 -37.94
C ASP A 435 8.41 5.84 -36.79
N ASN A 436 9.08 6.46 -35.82
CA ASN A 436 9.63 5.79 -34.64
C ASN A 436 8.65 5.73 -33.46
N ILE A 437 7.43 6.27 -33.60
CA ILE A 437 6.39 6.25 -32.57
C ILE A 437 5.43 5.11 -32.86
N SER A 438 4.99 4.38 -31.83
CA SER A 438 3.85 3.45 -31.90
C SER A 438 2.77 3.87 -30.91
N LEU A 439 1.50 3.80 -31.33
CA LEU A 439 0.33 4.12 -30.50
C LEU A 439 -0.30 2.82 -29.99
N HIS A 440 -0.42 2.68 -28.67
CA HIS A 440 -1.04 1.51 -28.05
C HIS A 440 -2.27 1.95 -27.26
N VAL A 441 -3.46 1.51 -27.67
CA VAL A 441 -4.74 1.93 -27.10
C VAL A 441 -5.30 0.82 -26.23
N VAL A 442 -5.47 1.10 -24.94
CA VAL A 442 -6.18 0.25 -23.99
C VAL A 442 -7.49 0.95 -23.62
N HIS A 443 -8.58 0.46 -24.20
CA HIS A 443 -9.93 0.93 -23.89
C HIS A 443 -10.48 0.15 -22.70
N VAL A 444 -10.77 0.82 -21.59
CA VAL A 444 -11.31 0.20 -20.38
C VAL A 444 -12.83 0.35 -20.29
N GLY A 445 -13.49 -0.76 -19.99
CA GLY A 445 -14.94 -0.82 -19.80
C GLY A 445 -15.75 -0.90 -21.10
N HIS A 446 -17.05 -0.63 -20.96
CA HIS A 446 -18.07 -0.95 -21.95
C HIS A 446 -18.56 0.24 -22.79
N ASP A 447 -18.00 1.43 -22.56
CA ASP A 447 -18.36 2.60 -23.35
C ASP A 447 -17.91 2.42 -24.82
N PRO A 448 -18.47 3.17 -25.80
CA PRO A 448 -18.09 3.01 -27.19
C PRO A 448 -16.60 3.26 -27.45
N VAL A 449 -15.95 2.32 -28.14
CA VAL A 449 -14.56 2.46 -28.61
C VAL A 449 -14.49 3.50 -29.73
N ASP A 450 -13.46 4.35 -29.70
CA ASP A 450 -13.17 5.31 -30.76
C ASP A 450 -12.48 4.62 -31.94
N SER A 451 -13.27 4.15 -32.90
CA SER A 451 -12.75 3.37 -34.04
C SER A 451 -11.72 4.12 -34.86
N VAL A 452 -11.81 5.45 -34.96
CA VAL A 452 -10.87 6.27 -35.74
C VAL A 452 -9.47 6.24 -35.11
N LEU A 453 -9.40 6.33 -33.78
CA LEU A 453 -8.14 6.20 -33.04
C LEU A 453 -7.60 4.77 -33.13
N SER A 454 -8.44 3.75 -32.93
CA SER A 454 -8.04 2.34 -33.00
C SER A 454 -7.50 1.95 -34.38
N ASP A 455 -8.15 2.39 -35.46
CA ASP A 455 -7.72 2.15 -36.83
C ASP A 455 -6.39 2.85 -37.13
N PHE A 456 -6.21 4.09 -36.64
CA PHE A 456 -4.94 4.80 -36.78
C PHE A 456 -3.80 4.06 -36.06
N ALA A 457 -4.01 3.65 -34.81
CA ALA A 457 -3.01 2.93 -34.02
C ALA A 457 -2.58 1.62 -34.71
N THR A 458 -3.54 0.78 -35.10
CA THR A 458 -3.26 -0.53 -35.71
C THR A 458 -2.66 -0.43 -37.12
N SER A 459 -2.96 0.62 -37.88
CA SER A 459 -2.33 0.86 -39.19
C SER A 459 -0.89 1.39 -39.11
N HIS A 460 -0.43 1.82 -37.93
CA HIS A 460 0.90 2.38 -37.70
C HIS A 460 1.70 1.59 -36.65
N ASN A 461 1.70 0.26 -36.76
CA ASN A 461 2.45 -0.67 -35.90
C ASN A 461 2.12 -0.57 -34.40
N GLY A 462 0.95 -0.04 -34.07
CA GLY A 462 0.39 0.03 -32.73
C GLY A 462 -0.58 -1.11 -32.42
N THR A 463 -1.18 -1.06 -31.23
CA THR A 463 -2.22 -2.01 -30.79
C THR A 463 -3.47 -1.27 -30.35
N ALA A 464 -4.63 -1.94 -30.37
CA ALA A 464 -5.87 -1.42 -29.84
C ALA A 464 -6.69 -2.56 -29.23
N THR A 465 -6.89 -2.53 -27.92
CA THR A 465 -7.52 -3.60 -27.14
C THR A 465 -8.59 -3.02 -26.23
N GLN A 466 -9.76 -3.66 -26.17
CA GLN A 466 -10.78 -3.37 -25.17
C GLN A 466 -10.67 -4.38 -24.03
N ALA A 467 -10.67 -3.89 -22.79
CA ALA A 467 -10.51 -4.68 -21.58
C ALA A 467 -11.58 -4.31 -20.55
N THR A 468 -12.26 -5.30 -19.96
CA THR A 468 -13.34 -5.06 -18.99
C THR A 468 -13.11 -5.74 -17.64
N THR A 469 -12.19 -6.70 -17.55
CA THR A 469 -11.76 -7.34 -16.29
C THR A 469 -10.35 -6.90 -15.90
N THR A 470 -9.96 -7.13 -14.64
CA THR A 470 -8.63 -6.80 -14.12
C THR A 470 -7.52 -7.51 -14.92
N GLU A 471 -7.71 -8.79 -15.23
CA GLU A 471 -6.73 -9.61 -15.96
C GLU A 471 -6.56 -9.11 -17.40
N GLN A 472 -7.66 -8.71 -18.05
CA GLN A 472 -7.61 -8.14 -19.39
C GLN A 472 -6.91 -6.78 -19.41
N ILE A 473 -7.15 -5.95 -18.39
CA ILE A 473 -6.51 -4.64 -18.26
C ILE A 473 -5.00 -4.83 -18.08
N ASP A 474 -4.59 -5.74 -17.19
CA ASP A 474 -3.18 -6.05 -16.95
C ASP A 474 -2.48 -6.55 -18.22
N ALA A 475 -3.05 -7.56 -18.88
CA ALA A 475 -2.51 -8.12 -20.11
C ALA A 475 -2.39 -7.08 -21.24
N ALA A 476 -3.43 -6.27 -21.45
CA ALA A 476 -3.43 -5.24 -22.48
C ALA A 476 -2.40 -4.13 -22.20
N LEU A 477 -2.22 -3.75 -20.93
CA LEU A 477 -1.22 -2.77 -20.55
C LEU A 477 0.20 -3.31 -20.67
N ARG A 478 0.47 -4.57 -20.28
CA ARG A 478 1.77 -5.22 -20.50
C ARG A 478 2.15 -5.23 -21.98
N GLU A 479 1.23 -5.68 -22.85
CA GLU A 479 1.43 -5.66 -24.31
C GLU A 479 1.71 -4.25 -24.85
N ALA A 480 0.97 -3.25 -24.36
CA ALA A 480 1.13 -1.85 -24.76
C ALA A 480 2.52 -1.29 -24.38
N PHE A 481 3.12 -1.75 -23.30
CA PHE A 481 4.49 -1.40 -22.89
C PHE A 481 5.57 -2.26 -23.58
N GLY A 482 5.20 -3.39 -24.20
CA GLY A 482 6.14 -4.34 -24.79
C GLY A 482 6.78 -5.24 -23.76
N LEU A 483 6.03 -5.61 -22.73
CA LEU A 483 6.42 -6.44 -21.59
C LEU A 483 5.65 -7.77 -21.55
#